data_AF-A0A849C5W7-F1
#
_entry.id   AF-A0A849C5W7-F1
#
_cell.length_a   1.000
_cell.length_b   1.000
_cell.length_c   1.000
_cell.angle_alpha   90.00
_cell.angle_beta   90.00
_cell.angle_gamma   90.00
#
_symmetry.space_group_name_H-M   'P 1'
#
loop_
_entity.id
_entity.type
_entity.pdbx_description
1 polymer ?
#
loop_
_entity_poly.entity_id
_entity_poly.type
_entity_poly.pdbx_seq_one_letter_code
_entity_poly.pdbx_strand_id
1 'polypeptide(L)'
;MTMSVNKRIARRAGVGLTALAAMACSAALTAPYASAVPTGLSVNARNIYAACTYEITANVDHWFEVWFHDSGRVIPGSPVKPSNGKATIQWTPKGAGTHTLAALQGSAWELKVNVLQPTLTGSATCGAGPLGFLGS
;
A
#
# COMPACT_ATOMS: atom_id res chain seq x y z
N MET A 1 -20.41 -48.31 74.47
CA MET A 1 -18.98 -48.45 74.09
C MET A 1 -18.86 -47.95 72.65
N THR A 2 -18.64 -46.65 72.48
CA THR A 2 -17.36 -46.04 72.02
C THR A 2 -17.10 -46.22 70.53
N MET A 3 -17.43 -45.18 69.76
CA MET A 3 -16.97 -44.97 68.38
C MET A 3 -15.43 -44.91 68.35
N SER A 4 -14.84 -45.66 67.44
CA SER A 4 -13.44 -45.53 67.05
C SER A 4 -13.41 -45.42 65.52
N VAL A 5 -13.11 -44.20 65.06
CA VAL A 5 -12.87 -43.86 63.66
C VAL A 5 -11.45 -44.27 63.33
N ASN A 6 -11.27 -45.16 62.34
CA ASN A 6 -9.95 -45.48 61.83
C ASN A 6 -9.80 -44.98 60.38
N LYS A 7 -9.22 -43.78 60.24
CA LYS A 7 -8.68 -43.24 58.99
C LYS A 7 -7.61 -44.20 58.47
N ARG A 8 -7.92 -44.99 57.44
CA ARG A 8 -6.90 -45.58 56.57
C ARG A 8 -6.89 -44.86 55.24
N ILE A 9 -5.96 -43.91 55.19
CA ILE A 9 -5.32 -43.42 53.98
C ILE A 9 -4.80 -44.65 53.21
N ALA A 10 -5.37 -44.91 52.04
CA ALA A 10 -4.76 -45.79 51.04
C ALA A 10 -4.89 -45.10 49.68
N ARG A 11 -3.79 -44.44 49.32
CA ARG A 11 -3.51 -43.84 48.01
C ARG A 11 -3.94 -44.79 46.89
N ARG A 12 -4.97 -44.43 46.14
CA ARG A 12 -5.21 -45.01 44.82
C ARG A 12 -4.73 -44.02 43.78
N ALA A 13 -3.57 -44.35 43.22
CA ALA A 13 -3.07 -43.80 41.97
C ALA A 13 -4.14 -44.01 40.89
N GLY A 14 -4.47 -42.92 40.20
CA GLY A 14 -5.40 -42.91 39.07
C GLY A 14 -5.25 -41.56 38.38
N VAL A 15 -4.12 -41.36 37.71
CA VAL A 15 -3.91 -40.17 36.86
C VAL A 15 -4.80 -40.35 35.63
N GLY A 16 -6.04 -39.87 35.76
CA GLY A 16 -7.00 -39.78 34.67
C GLY A 16 -6.71 -38.54 33.84
N LEU A 17 -6.08 -38.74 32.68
CA LEU A 17 -6.01 -37.78 31.59
C LEU A 17 -7.44 -37.46 31.13
N THR A 18 -7.98 -36.29 31.44
CA THR A 18 -9.15 -35.76 30.72
C THR A 18 -9.10 -34.24 30.60
N ALA A 19 -8.65 -33.83 29.40
CA ALA A 19 -9.09 -32.71 28.58
C ALA A 19 -9.23 -31.30 29.20
N LEU A 20 -8.23 -30.45 28.90
CA LEU A 20 -8.40 -28.99 28.81
C LEU A 20 -9.45 -28.66 27.73
N ALA A 21 -10.59 -28.10 28.12
CA ALA A 21 -11.51 -27.45 27.20
C ALA A 21 -11.07 -25.99 26.98
N ALA A 22 -10.16 -25.77 26.03
CA ALA A 22 -9.88 -24.44 25.50
C ALA A 22 -10.77 -24.23 24.26
N MET A 23 -11.89 -23.53 24.41
CA MET A 23 -12.64 -23.04 23.26
C MET A 23 -11.84 -21.93 22.58
N ALA A 24 -11.09 -22.29 21.53
CA ALA A 24 -10.45 -21.32 20.65
C ALA A 24 -11.52 -20.79 19.69
N CYS A 25 -11.98 -19.56 19.91
CA CYS A 25 -12.70 -18.80 18.89
C CYS A 25 -11.73 -18.47 17.75
N SER A 26 -11.61 -19.38 16.78
CA SER A 26 -10.93 -19.09 15.53
C SER A 26 -11.83 -18.19 14.68
N ALA A 27 -11.80 -16.89 14.95
CA ALA A 27 -12.22 -15.91 13.97
C ALA A 27 -11.21 -16.00 12.81
N ALA A 28 -11.54 -16.78 11.78
CA ALA A 28 -10.82 -16.78 10.53
C ALA A 28 -11.04 -15.40 9.89
N LEU A 29 -10.16 -14.46 10.20
CA LEU A 29 -9.97 -13.24 9.44
C LEU A 29 -9.30 -13.64 8.11
N THR A 30 -10.04 -14.31 7.23
CA THR A 30 -9.68 -14.35 5.81
C THR A 30 -10.01 -12.99 5.23
N ALA A 31 -9.18 -11.99 5.56
CA ALA A 31 -9.21 -10.69 4.91
C ALA A 31 -8.83 -10.95 3.44
N PRO A 32 -9.75 -10.88 2.46
CA PRO A 32 -9.48 -11.29 1.08
C PRO A 32 -8.58 -10.30 0.32
N TYR A 33 -7.99 -9.32 1.00
CA TYR A 33 -7.37 -8.15 0.38
C TYR A 33 -5.87 -8.33 0.10
N ALA A 34 -5.26 -9.46 0.47
CA ALA A 34 -3.82 -9.69 0.28
C ALA A 34 -3.43 -10.14 -1.15
N SER A 35 -4.39 -10.30 -2.06
CA SER A 35 -4.16 -10.85 -3.40
C SER A 35 -4.44 -9.90 -4.56
N ALA A 36 -4.84 -8.66 -4.30
CA ALA A 36 -4.80 -7.64 -5.34
C ALA A 36 -3.38 -7.06 -5.36
N VAL A 37 -2.75 -7.06 -6.54
CA VAL A 37 -1.33 -6.71 -6.67
C VAL A 37 -1.15 -5.76 -7.83
N PRO A 38 -0.71 -4.51 -7.57
CA PRO A 38 -0.15 -3.71 -8.63
C PRO A 38 1.08 -4.43 -9.19
N THR A 39 1.08 -4.69 -10.48
CA THR A 39 2.12 -5.44 -11.20
C THR A 39 3.17 -4.52 -11.83
N GLY A 40 2.94 -3.21 -11.79
CA GLY A 40 3.89 -2.21 -12.25
C GLY A 40 3.42 -0.78 -11.98
N LEU A 41 4.37 0.14 -11.95
CA LEU A 41 4.14 1.57 -11.79
C LEU A 41 5.10 2.33 -12.69
N SER A 42 4.59 3.31 -13.42
CA SER A 42 5.38 4.13 -14.35
C SER A 42 4.87 5.57 -14.41
N VAL A 43 5.76 6.47 -14.80
CA VAL A 43 5.46 7.88 -15.05
C VAL A 43 5.78 8.17 -16.53
N ASN A 44 4.93 8.94 -17.21
CA ASN A 44 5.09 9.26 -18.63
C ASN A 44 6.20 10.30 -18.94
N ALA A 45 7.30 10.28 -18.20
CA ALA A 45 8.39 11.24 -18.35
C ALA A 45 9.76 10.62 -18.05
N ARG A 46 10.79 11.10 -18.79
CA ARG A 46 12.19 10.80 -18.48
C ARG A 46 12.78 11.74 -17.44
N ASN A 47 12.44 13.04 -17.57
CA ASN A 47 12.83 14.09 -16.63
C ASN A 47 11.56 14.67 -16.02
N ILE A 48 11.52 14.72 -14.69
CA ILE A 48 10.38 15.19 -13.92
C ILE A 48 10.78 16.49 -13.24
N TYR A 49 9.95 17.52 -13.35
CA TYR A 49 10.17 18.84 -12.79
C TYR A 49 9.02 19.20 -11.84
N ALA A 50 9.34 19.90 -10.76
CA ALA A 50 8.33 20.39 -9.84
C ALA A 50 7.33 21.31 -10.56
N ALA A 51 6.07 21.28 -10.11
CA ALA A 51 4.94 22.03 -10.66
C ALA A 51 4.49 21.67 -12.09
N CYS A 52 5.10 20.67 -12.74
CA CYS A 52 4.62 20.12 -14.00
C CYS A 52 3.67 18.94 -13.75
N THR A 53 2.67 18.77 -14.61
CA THR A 53 1.73 17.64 -14.52
C THR A 53 2.21 16.47 -15.37
N TYR A 54 2.15 15.28 -14.78
CA TYR A 54 2.56 14.01 -15.38
C TYR A 54 1.46 12.97 -15.20
N GLU A 55 1.45 11.99 -16.10
CA GLU A 55 0.59 10.84 -16.00
C GLU A 55 1.34 9.70 -15.31
N ILE A 56 0.75 9.19 -14.23
CA ILE A 56 1.17 7.96 -13.56
C ILE A 56 0.25 6.85 -14.02
N THR A 57 0.82 5.72 -14.43
CA THR A 57 0.08 4.51 -14.77
C THR A 57 0.52 3.37 -13.87
N ALA A 58 -0.43 2.79 -13.14
CA ALA A 58 -0.29 1.51 -12.47
C ALA A 58 -0.88 0.40 -13.33
N ASN A 59 -0.12 -0.67 -13.53
CA ASN A 59 -0.63 -1.93 -14.05
C ASN A 59 -1.16 -2.76 -12.88
N VAL A 60 -2.33 -3.36 -13.05
CA VAL A 60 -3.00 -4.14 -12.00
C VAL A 60 -3.60 -5.41 -12.58
N ASP A 61 -3.65 -6.46 -11.77
CA ASP A 61 -4.29 -7.73 -12.09
C ASP A 61 -5.70 -7.86 -11.50
N HIS A 62 -6.15 -6.88 -10.74
CA HIS A 62 -7.44 -6.87 -10.04
C HIS A 62 -8.28 -5.64 -10.38
N TRP A 63 -9.60 -5.76 -10.21
CA TRP A 63 -10.59 -4.73 -10.53
C TRP A 63 -10.86 -3.72 -9.41
N PHE A 64 -10.20 -3.86 -8.26
CA PHE A 64 -10.38 -2.97 -7.11
C PHE A 64 -9.80 -1.58 -7.38
N GLU A 65 -10.26 -0.57 -6.64
CA GLU A 65 -9.72 0.77 -6.81
C GLU A 65 -8.26 0.85 -6.33
N VAL A 66 -7.48 1.70 -7.01
CA VAL A 66 -6.05 1.89 -6.74
C VAL A 66 -5.85 3.25 -6.11
N TRP A 67 -5.20 3.28 -4.96
CA TRP A 67 -4.79 4.51 -4.29
C TRP A 67 -3.39 4.90 -4.76
N PHE A 68 -3.24 6.14 -5.23
CA PHE A 68 -1.93 6.67 -5.59
C PHE A 68 -1.42 7.62 -4.53
N HIS A 69 -0.14 7.48 -4.20
CA HIS A 69 0.54 8.31 -3.22
C HIS A 69 1.84 8.86 -3.80
N ASP A 70 2.18 10.06 -3.33
CA ASP A 70 3.49 10.67 -3.49
C ASP A 70 4.07 10.91 -2.10
N SER A 71 5.13 10.17 -1.77
CA SER A 71 5.89 10.30 -0.52
C SER A 71 4.98 10.18 0.71
N GLY A 72 4.07 9.20 0.65
CA GLY A 72 3.06 8.90 1.67
C GLY A 72 1.77 9.73 1.57
N ARG A 73 1.73 10.82 0.80
CA ARG A 73 0.55 11.67 0.65
C ARG A 73 -0.31 11.22 -0.51
N VAL A 74 -1.62 11.13 -0.30
CA VAL A 74 -2.57 10.77 -1.37
C VAL A 74 -2.52 11.80 -2.49
N ILE A 75 -2.39 11.33 -3.73
CA ILE A 75 -2.45 12.18 -4.93
C ILE A 75 -3.94 12.53 -5.20
N PRO A 76 -4.28 13.82 -5.37
CA PRO A 76 -5.65 14.24 -5.68
C PRO A 76 -6.22 13.51 -6.90
N GLY A 77 -7.46 13.03 -6.79
CA GLY A 77 -8.08 12.17 -7.80
C GLY A 77 -7.99 10.66 -7.51
N SER A 78 -7.27 10.27 -6.45
CA SER A 78 -7.35 8.92 -5.89
C SER A 78 -8.59 8.74 -5.00
N PRO A 79 -9.16 7.53 -4.91
CA PRO A 79 -8.74 6.32 -5.62
C PRO A 79 -9.24 6.28 -7.07
N VAL A 80 -8.55 5.51 -7.92
CA VAL A 80 -8.90 5.36 -9.33
C VAL A 80 -9.34 3.93 -9.61
N LYS A 81 -10.51 3.77 -10.23
CA LYS A 81 -10.99 2.46 -10.70
C LYS A 81 -10.20 2.03 -11.95
N PRO A 82 -9.57 0.85 -11.96
CA PRO A 82 -8.86 0.36 -13.13
C PRO A 82 -9.79 0.13 -14.32
N SER A 83 -9.26 0.36 -15.52
CA SER A 83 -9.84 -0.01 -16.80
C SER A 83 -8.80 -0.75 -17.62
N ASN A 84 -9.17 -1.89 -18.20
CA ASN A 84 -8.28 -2.73 -19.02
C ASN A 84 -6.94 -3.07 -18.33
N GLY A 85 -6.98 -3.41 -17.04
CA GLY A 85 -5.78 -3.77 -16.25
C GLY A 85 -4.87 -2.58 -15.92
N LYS A 86 -5.35 -1.35 -16.06
CA LYS A 86 -4.59 -0.12 -15.77
C LYS A 86 -5.40 0.87 -14.96
N ALA A 87 -4.75 1.50 -13.99
CA ALA A 87 -5.26 2.70 -13.32
C ALA A 87 -4.32 3.86 -13.62
N THR A 88 -4.88 5.00 -13.98
CA THR A 88 -4.11 6.16 -14.46
C THR A 88 -4.55 7.41 -13.73
N ILE A 89 -3.60 8.23 -13.28
CA ILE A 89 -3.86 9.48 -12.56
C ILE A 89 -2.91 10.59 -12.98
N GLN A 90 -3.37 11.84 -12.91
CA GLN A 90 -2.53 13.02 -13.09
C GLN A 90 -1.84 13.37 -11.77
N TRP A 91 -0.53 13.57 -11.83
CA TRP A 91 0.31 13.89 -10.69
C TRP A 91 1.13 15.15 -10.97
N THR A 92 1.14 16.07 -10.02
CA THR A 92 1.96 17.29 -10.07
C THR A 92 2.81 17.34 -8.79
N PRO A 93 4.12 17.06 -8.86
CA PRO A 93 4.98 17.15 -7.69
C PRO A 93 5.09 18.60 -7.21
N LYS A 94 4.90 18.79 -5.90
CA LYS A 94 4.91 20.13 -5.29
C LYS A 94 6.30 20.69 -5.05
N GLY A 95 7.34 19.85 -5.04
CA GLY A 95 8.71 20.25 -4.75
C GLY A 95 9.70 19.41 -5.53
N ALA A 96 10.95 19.86 -5.55
CA ALA A 96 12.07 19.08 -6.06
C ALA A 96 12.61 18.11 -5.00
N GLY A 97 13.34 17.10 -5.44
CA GLY A 97 13.96 16.07 -4.60
C GLY A 97 13.50 14.65 -4.97
N THR A 98 13.80 13.69 -4.10
CA THR A 98 13.36 12.31 -4.30
C THR A 98 11.90 12.16 -3.87
N HIS A 99 11.06 11.70 -4.79
CA HIS A 99 9.67 11.34 -4.53
C HIS A 99 9.52 9.83 -4.58
N THR A 100 8.79 9.26 -3.62
CA THR A 100 8.41 7.83 -3.66
C THR A 100 6.96 7.73 -4.07
N LEU A 101 6.73 7.39 -5.34
CA LEU A 101 5.39 7.14 -5.86
C LEU A 101 4.96 5.74 -5.43
N ALA A 102 3.72 5.60 -4.97
CA ALA A 102 3.17 4.30 -4.62
C ALA A 102 1.77 4.12 -5.23
N ALA A 103 1.50 2.91 -5.70
CA ALA A 103 0.15 2.45 -6.02
C ALA A 103 -0.23 1.36 -5.02
N LEU A 104 -1.40 1.49 -4.40
CA LEU A 104 -1.91 0.54 -3.41
C LEU A 104 -3.24 -0.04 -3.86
N GLN A 105 -3.29 -1.37 -3.92
CA GLN A 105 -4.48 -2.13 -4.25
C GLN A 105 -4.44 -3.43 -3.44
N GLY A 106 -4.57 -3.36 -2.11
CA GLY A 106 -4.37 -4.53 -1.22
C GLY A 106 -2.90 -4.77 -0.86
N SER A 107 -2.01 -4.75 -1.86
CA SER A 107 -0.56 -4.62 -1.69
C SER A 107 -0.04 -3.32 -2.32
N ALA A 108 1.21 -2.96 -2.04
CA ALA A 108 1.84 -1.73 -2.51
C ALA A 108 2.94 -2.00 -3.54
N TRP A 109 2.99 -1.18 -4.58
CA TRP A 109 4.12 -1.09 -5.50
C TRP A 109 4.70 0.32 -5.46
N GLU A 110 6.02 0.42 -5.27
CA GLU A 110 6.71 1.70 -5.14
C GLU A 110 7.65 1.98 -6.32
N LEU A 111 7.74 3.25 -6.70
CA LEU A 111 8.67 3.77 -7.70
C LEU A 111 9.31 5.05 -7.15
N LYS A 112 10.64 5.03 -6.99
CA LYS A 112 11.40 6.22 -6.64
C LYS A 112 11.74 7.01 -7.90
N VAL A 113 11.39 8.29 -7.89
CA VAL A 113 11.69 9.23 -8.97
C VAL A 113 12.40 10.46 -8.42
N ASN A 114 13.30 11.03 -9.21
CA ASN A 114 13.96 12.29 -8.86
C ASN A 114 13.26 13.44 -9.57
N VAL A 115 12.73 14.39 -8.79
CA VAL A 115 12.08 15.60 -9.28
C VAL A 115 13.09 16.75 -9.25
N LEU A 116 13.24 17.41 -10.38
CA LEU A 116 14.16 18.52 -10.57
C LEU A 116 13.47 19.85 -10.27
N GLN A 117 14.25 20.83 -9.81
CA GLN A 117 13.79 22.20 -9.71
C GLN A 117 13.70 22.80 -11.13
N PRO A 118 12.59 23.43 -11.53
CA PRO A 118 12.56 24.20 -12.77
C PRO A 118 13.54 25.38 -12.67
N THR A 119 14.45 25.49 -13.63
CA THR A 119 15.37 26.62 -13.74
C THR A 119 14.72 27.76 -14.52
N LEU A 120 14.55 28.92 -13.87
CA LEU A 120 13.93 30.12 -14.46
C LEU A 120 14.75 30.75 -15.61
N THR A 121 16.02 30.37 -15.75
CA THR A 121 16.98 30.97 -16.69
C THR A 121 17.28 30.13 -17.93
N GLY A 122 16.61 28.99 -18.11
CA GLY A 122 16.78 28.18 -19.33
C GLY A 122 15.79 27.04 -19.39
N SER A 123 15.03 26.98 -20.51
CA SER A 123 14.32 25.87 -21.18
C SER A 123 13.64 24.74 -20.38
N ALA A 124 13.62 24.76 -19.04
CA ALA A 124 13.02 23.75 -18.17
C ALA A 124 11.59 24.15 -17.80
N THR A 125 10.83 24.63 -18.77
CA THR A 125 9.37 24.73 -18.67
C THR A 125 8.79 23.41 -19.14
N CYS A 126 7.70 22.96 -18.54
CA CYS A 126 7.07 21.65 -18.75
C CYS A 126 6.97 21.27 -20.26
N GLY A 127 8.02 20.64 -20.81
CA GLY A 127 8.10 20.27 -22.22
C GLY A 127 8.28 21.40 -23.25
N ALA A 128 8.41 22.67 -22.87
CA ALA A 128 8.61 23.72 -23.87
C ALA A 128 10.09 23.76 -24.29
N GLY A 129 10.37 23.23 -25.48
CA GLY A 129 11.61 23.53 -26.18
C GLY A 129 11.81 25.04 -26.34
N PRO A 130 13.01 25.50 -26.71
CA PRO A 130 13.41 26.92 -26.72
C PRO A 130 12.60 27.86 -27.64
N LEU A 131 11.51 27.40 -28.27
CA LEU A 131 10.64 28.20 -29.14
C LEU A 131 9.27 28.56 -28.52
N GLY A 132 8.95 28.09 -27.31
CA GLY A 132 7.66 28.36 -26.66
C GLY A 132 7.46 29.78 -26.11
N PHE A 133 8.51 30.61 -26.11
CA PHE A 133 8.50 31.95 -25.50
C PHE A 133 8.34 33.13 -26.47
N LEU A 134 8.11 32.87 -27.77
CA LEU A 134 7.96 33.94 -28.80
C LEU A 134 6.50 34.25 -29.18
N GLY A 135 5.52 33.90 -28.35
CA GLY A 135 4.12 34.17 -28.66
C GLY A 135 3.30 34.61 -27.45
N SER A 136 3.40 35.89 -27.09
CA SER A 136 2.33 36.72 -26.48
C SER A 136 2.77 38.18 -26.50
#